data_AF-A0A024SCQ1-F1
#
_entry.id   AF-A0A024SCQ1-F1
#
_cell.length_a   1.000
_cell.length_b   1.000
_cell.length_c   1.000
_cell.angle_alpha   90.00
_cell.angle_beta   90.00
_cell.angle_gamma   90.00
#
_symmetry.space_group_name_H-M   'P 1'
#
loop_
_entity.id
_entity.type
_entity.pdbx_description
1 polymer ?
#
loop_
_entity_poly.entity_id
_entity_poly.type
_entity_poly.pdbx_seq_one_letter_code
_entity_poly.pdbx_strand_id
1 'polypeptide(L)'
;MTQVNILAGLKPQDDLQTVVESRAREWHFHIYFLLQSPTETAAALALRDAVLRLRRDGAFIAVPLHRVNNEPLGPHPAGSYEIWVPDSSFSDVFFYLATNRGTLSILVHPLTSQQRRDHESRNAWLGTPWPIYLDGLPRESSEVPLQYPELRLGWSSVAEDEISLDERRRRGARVEALLADNPEAAPAPPGATVQ
;
A
#
# COMPACT_ATOMS: atom_id res chain seq x y z
N MET A 1 0.27 15.72 -36.45
CA MET A 1 0.47 15.04 -35.15
C MET A 1 0.64 13.57 -35.44
N THR A 2 1.75 12.98 -35.02
CA THR A 2 2.00 11.54 -35.19
C THR A 2 1.06 10.80 -34.26
N GLN A 3 0.19 9.92 -34.79
CA GLN A 3 -0.61 9.03 -33.95
C GLN A 3 0.35 8.07 -33.23
N VAL A 4 0.52 8.28 -31.93
CA VAL A 4 1.21 7.33 -31.07
C VAL A 4 0.17 6.32 -30.60
N ASN A 5 0.19 5.11 -31.18
CA ASN A 5 -0.58 4.00 -30.65
C ASN A 5 0.07 3.53 -29.36
N ILE A 6 -0.62 3.72 -28.24
CA ILE A 6 -0.21 3.17 -26.95
C ILE A 6 -0.33 1.65 -27.06
N LEU A 7 0.78 0.94 -26.89
CA LEU A 7 0.79 -0.52 -26.87
C LEU A 7 -0.19 -1.02 -25.79
N ALA A 8 -0.93 -2.10 -26.06
CA ALA A 8 -1.98 -2.59 -25.16
C ALA A 8 -1.50 -2.83 -23.70
N GLY A 9 -0.23 -3.20 -23.50
CA GLY A 9 0.36 -3.37 -22.16
C GLY A 9 0.77 -2.07 -21.43
N LEU A 10 0.70 -0.93 -22.11
CA LEU A 10 0.96 0.41 -21.55
C LEU A 10 -0.32 1.18 -21.24
N LYS A 11 -1.49 0.74 -21.73
CA LYS A 11 -2.77 1.37 -21.38
C LYS A 11 -3.09 1.03 -19.91
N PRO A 12 -3.28 2.03 -19.03
CA PRO A 12 -3.78 1.76 -17.69
C PRO A 12 -5.16 1.08 -17.76
N GLN A 13 -5.41 0.17 -16.83
CA GLN A 13 -6.74 -0.39 -16.65
C GLN A 13 -7.67 0.71 -16.10
N ASP A 14 -8.76 0.98 -16.82
CA ASP A 14 -9.74 2.03 -16.53
C ASP A 14 -11.17 1.49 -16.31
N ASP A 15 -11.38 0.18 -16.47
CA ASP A 15 -12.64 -0.46 -16.11
C ASP A 15 -12.85 -0.47 -14.59
N LEU A 16 -13.93 0.17 -14.13
CA LEU A 16 -14.23 0.36 -12.71
C LEU A 16 -14.31 -0.96 -11.94
N GLN A 17 -14.96 -1.97 -12.51
CA GLN A 17 -15.12 -3.26 -11.83
C GLN A 17 -13.75 -3.93 -11.65
N THR A 18 -12.99 -4.04 -12.74
CA THR A 18 -11.66 -4.64 -12.75
C THR A 18 -10.73 -3.95 -11.75
N VAL A 19 -10.70 -2.61 -11.72
CA VAL A 19 -9.84 -1.86 -10.78
C VAL A 19 -10.26 -2.10 -9.32
N VAL A 20 -11.56 -2.11 -9.02
CA VAL A 20 -12.07 -2.30 -7.66
C VAL A 20 -11.81 -3.72 -7.15
N GLU A 21 -11.98 -4.72 -8.01
CA GLU A 21 -11.84 -6.14 -7.65
C GLU A 21 -10.38 -6.58 -7.57
N SER A 22 -9.50 -6.04 -8.43
CA SER A 22 -8.08 -6.42 -8.49
C SER A 22 -7.16 -5.64 -7.55
N ARG A 23 -7.71 -4.67 -6.78
CA ARG A 23 -6.91 -3.85 -5.87
C ARG A 23 -6.20 -4.71 -4.81
N ALA A 24 -4.99 -4.29 -4.41
CA ALA A 24 -4.30 -4.90 -3.30
C ALA A 24 -5.07 -4.68 -1.99
N ARG A 25 -5.33 -5.75 -1.25
CA ARG A 25 -6.11 -5.71 0.00
C ARG A 25 -5.26 -5.56 1.25
N GLU A 26 -3.98 -5.88 1.17
CA GLU A 26 -3.06 -5.88 2.30
C GLU A 26 -1.74 -5.26 1.85
N TRP A 27 -1.07 -4.61 2.80
CA TRP A 27 0.14 -3.85 2.58
C TRP A 27 1.13 -4.07 3.72
N HIS A 28 2.41 -4.03 3.39
CA HIS A 28 3.49 -4.05 4.34
C HIS A 28 4.23 -2.71 4.36
N PHE A 29 4.55 -2.27 5.57
CA PHE A 29 5.43 -1.14 5.83
C PHE A 29 6.66 -1.67 6.57
N HIS A 30 7.82 -1.66 5.93
CA HIS A 30 9.08 -2.05 6.57
C HIS A 30 9.87 -0.81 6.97
N ILE A 31 10.03 -0.60 8.27
CA ILE A 31 10.78 0.52 8.82
C ILE A 31 12.24 0.10 8.91
N TYR A 32 13.13 0.89 8.34
CA TYR A 32 14.57 0.62 8.30
C TYR A 32 15.35 1.55 9.23
N PHE A 33 16.38 0.99 9.84
CA PHE A 33 17.34 1.70 10.68
C PHE A 33 18.74 1.10 10.55
N LEU A 34 19.76 1.94 10.70
CA LEU A 34 21.14 1.52 10.82
C LEU A 34 21.38 0.88 12.19
N LEU A 35 21.75 -0.40 12.19
CA LEU A 35 22.10 -1.14 13.41
C LEU A 35 23.22 -0.47 14.23
N GLN A 36 24.10 0.26 13.54
CA GLN A 36 25.27 0.92 14.17
C GLN A 36 24.91 2.27 14.78
N SER A 37 23.66 2.71 14.59
CA SER A 37 23.11 3.93 15.15
C SER A 37 22.14 3.56 16.28
N PRO A 38 22.56 3.66 17.55
CA PRO A 38 21.66 3.52 18.68
C PRO A 38 20.49 4.50 18.62
N THR A 39 20.72 5.70 18.07
CA THR A 39 19.70 6.72 17.89
C THR A 39 18.62 6.28 16.89
N GLU A 40 18.98 5.74 15.73
CA GLU A 40 17.98 5.25 14.77
C GLU A 40 17.25 4.02 15.30
N THR A 41 17.96 3.12 15.97
CA THR A 41 17.34 1.95 16.61
C THR A 41 16.31 2.39 17.65
N ALA A 42 16.66 3.33 18.53
CA ALA A 42 15.74 3.88 19.52
C ALA A 42 14.54 4.59 18.86
N ALA A 43 14.76 5.38 17.80
CA ALA A 43 13.70 6.04 17.05
C ALA A 43 12.75 5.03 16.38
N ALA A 44 13.28 3.95 15.79
CA ALA A 44 12.51 2.91 15.14
C ALA A 44 11.60 2.16 16.13
N LEU A 45 12.14 1.82 17.31
CA LEU A 45 11.38 1.18 18.39
C LEU A 45 10.34 2.13 18.99
N ALA A 46 10.69 3.40 19.19
CA ALA A 46 9.73 4.41 19.67
C ALA A 46 8.56 4.60 18.70
N LEU A 47 8.84 4.63 17.38
CA LEU A 47 7.81 4.68 16.34
C LEU A 47 6.92 3.43 16.38
N ARG A 48 7.51 2.24 16.54
CA ARG A 48 6.77 0.98 16.66
C ARG A 48 5.81 1.00 17.85
N ASP A 49 6.30 1.46 19.01
CA ASP A 49 5.47 1.58 20.21
C ASP A 49 4.34 2.60 20.05
N ALA A 50 4.59 3.69 19.31
CA ALA A 50 3.56 4.68 19.01
C ALA A 50 2.46 4.08 18.10
N VAL A 51 2.84 3.31 17.07
CA VAL A 51 1.88 2.57 16.23
C VAL A 51 1.05 1.60 17.07
N LEU A 52 1.66 0.86 18.01
CA LEU A 52 0.94 -0.07 18.88
C LEU A 52 -0.05 0.65 19.81
N ARG A 53 0.33 1.80 20.38
CA ARG A 53 -0.57 2.63 21.19
C ARG A 53 -1.72 3.17 20.36
N LEU A 54 -1.45 3.70 19.17
CA LEU A 54 -2.46 4.25 18.28
C LEU A 54 -3.43 3.19 17.75
N ARG A 55 -2.94 1.97 17.47
CA ARG A 55 -3.81 0.81 17.20
C ARG A 55 -4.73 0.53 18.38
N ARG A 56 -4.18 0.44 19.59
CA ARG A 56 -4.96 0.18 20.82
C ARG A 56 -6.04 1.26 21.01
N ASP A 57 -5.70 2.51 20.70
CA ASP A 57 -6.57 3.67 20.91
C ASP A 57 -7.52 3.91 19.72
N GLY A 58 -7.51 3.05 18.69
CA GLY A 58 -8.46 3.06 17.59
C GLY A 58 -8.19 4.07 16.48
N ALA A 59 -6.97 4.62 16.40
CA ALA A 59 -6.62 5.58 15.35
C ALA A 59 -6.55 4.94 13.95
N PHE A 60 -6.13 3.67 13.88
CA PHE A 60 -6.01 2.88 12.66
C PHE A 60 -5.74 1.41 13.00
N ILE A 61 -5.76 0.55 11.98
CA ILE A 61 -5.42 -0.87 12.07
C ILE A 61 -4.05 -1.08 11.46
N ALA A 62 -3.07 -1.38 12.31
CA ALA A 62 -1.70 -1.64 11.92
C ALA A 62 -1.11 -2.68 12.86
N VAL A 63 -0.56 -3.78 12.33
CA VAL A 63 -0.05 -4.89 13.14
C VAL A 63 1.45 -5.04 12.92
N PRO A 64 2.30 -4.40 13.76
CA PRO A 64 3.72 -4.66 13.76
C PRO A 64 4.00 -6.13 14.09
N LEU A 65 4.84 -6.77 13.28
CA LEU A 65 5.32 -8.12 13.59
C LEU A 65 6.06 -8.09 14.93
N HIS A 66 5.95 -9.17 15.72
CA HIS A 66 6.61 -9.22 17.02
C HIS A 66 8.13 -9.09 16.91
N ARG A 67 8.71 -9.72 15.89
CA ARG A 67 10.14 -9.71 15.59
C ARG A 67 10.60 -8.33 15.13
N VAL A 68 11.72 -7.90 15.68
CA VAL A 68 12.56 -6.83 15.12
C VAL A 68 13.82 -7.49 14.59
N ASN A 69 14.17 -7.21 13.34
CA ASN A 69 15.36 -7.73 12.69
C ASN A 69 16.56 -6.89 13.15
N ASN A 70 17.44 -7.51 13.95
CA ASN A 70 18.68 -6.89 14.41
C ASN A 70 19.89 -7.28 13.53
N GLU A 71 19.61 -7.82 12.36
CA GLU A 71 20.54 -8.21 11.30
C GLU A 71 19.76 -8.24 9.97
N PRO A 72 20.43 -8.19 8.81
CA PRO A 72 19.76 -8.39 7.53
C PRO A 72 18.99 -9.72 7.51
N LEU A 73 17.71 -9.67 7.12
CA LEU A 73 16.85 -10.85 7.09
C LEU A 73 15.94 -10.82 5.86
N GLY A 74 15.89 -11.95 5.13
CA GLY A 74 15.12 -12.06 3.90
C GLY A 74 15.57 -11.03 2.85
N PRO A 75 14.66 -10.23 2.27
CA PRO A 75 15.03 -9.22 1.28
C PRO A 75 15.56 -7.91 1.91
N HIS A 76 15.53 -7.78 3.24
CA HIS A 76 15.80 -6.53 3.95
C HIS A 76 17.29 -6.43 4.36
N PRO A 77 18.04 -5.44 3.85
CA PRO A 77 19.51 -5.38 3.99
C PRO A 77 20.04 -4.81 5.32
N ALA A 78 19.17 -4.38 6.23
CA ALA A 78 19.54 -3.65 7.45
C ALA A 78 18.62 -4.02 8.61
N GLY A 79 18.78 -3.32 9.74
CA GLY A 79 17.83 -3.41 10.83
C GLY A 79 16.45 -2.99 10.34
N SER A 80 15.44 -3.82 10.62
CA SER A 80 14.08 -3.54 10.17
C SER A 80 12.99 -4.18 11.02
N TYR A 81 11.76 -3.71 10.88
CA TYR A 81 10.57 -4.46 11.29
C TYR A 81 9.42 -4.19 10.33
N GLU A 82 8.52 -5.16 10.24
CA GLU A 82 7.32 -5.14 9.39
C GLU A 82 6.11 -4.62 10.18
N ILE A 83 5.24 -3.91 9.49
CA ILE A 83 3.87 -3.61 9.91
C ILE A 83 2.92 -4.07 8.80
N TRP A 84 2.01 -4.98 9.14
CA TRP A 84 0.89 -5.34 8.28
C TRP A 84 -0.27 -4.35 8.42
N VAL A 85 -0.87 -3.96 7.29
CA VAL A 85 -1.95 -2.98 7.21
C VAL A 85 -2.98 -3.41 6.16
N PRO A 86 -4.29 -3.49 6.51
CA PRO A 86 -5.33 -3.73 5.52
C PRO A 86 -5.60 -2.48 4.68
N ASP A 87 -6.12 -2.64 3.46
CA ASP A 87 -6.44 -1.54 2.53
C ASP A 87 -7.36 -0.48 3.16
N SER A 88 -8.32 -0.91 3.98
CA SER A 88 -9.24 -0.03 4.72
C SER A 88 -8.56 0.93 5.69
N SER A 89 -7.32 0.63 6.12
CA SER A 89 -6.55 1.47 7.04
C SER A 89 -5.27 2.04 6.41
N PHE A 90 -5.01 1.76 5.13
CA PHE A 90 -3.77 2.12 4.46
C PHE A 90 -3.49 3.63 4.56
N SER A 91 -4.47 4.47 4.23
CA SER A 91 -4.31 5.91 4.18
C SER A 91 -3.95 6.50 5.54
N ASP A 92 -4.63 6.07 6.61
CA ASP A 92 -4.39 6.60 7.96
C ASP A 92 -2.98 6.26 8.46
N VAL A 93 -2.54 5.02 8.22
CA VAL A 93 -1.18 4.59 8.57
C VAL A 93 -0.15 5.31 7.72
N PHE A 94 -0.39 5.43 6.41
CA PHE A 94 0.52 6.15 5.51
C PHE A 94 0.66 7.61 5.93
N PHE A 95 -0.44 8.31 6.22
CA PHE A 95 -0.41 9.70 6.67
C PHE A 95 0.40 9.86 7.96
N TYR A 96 0.11 9.01 8.96
CA TYR A 96 0.82 9.05 10.23
C TYR A 96 2.33 8.82 10.05
N LEU A 97 2.73 7.79 9.30
CA LEU A 97 4.13 7.46 9.08
C LEU A 97 4.83 8.53 8.24
N ALA A 98 4.17 9.08 7.22
CA ALA A 98 4.71 10.14 6.39
C ALA A 98 5.09 11.38 7.21
N THR A 99 4.31 11.73 8.23
CA THR A 99 4.56 12.90 9.07
C THR A 99 5.39 12.61 10.33
N ASN A 100 5.40 11.39 10.85
CA ASN A 100 5.97 11.07 12.17
C ASN A 100 7.19 10.13 12.15
N ARG A 101 7.65 9.64 10.97
CA ARG A 101 8.81 8.72 10.89
C ARG A 101 10.16 9.33 11.25
N GLY A 102 10.23 10.66 11.44
CA GLY A 102 11.50 11.37 11.58
C GLY A 102 12.40 11.13 10.36
N THR A 103 13.62 10.63 10.58
CA THR A 103 14.61 10.36 9.52
C THR A 103 14.56 8.92 8.99
N LEU A 104 13.77 8.03 9.59
CA LEU A 104 13.73 6.60 9.25
C LEU A 104 13.16 6.37 7.85
N SER A 105 13.73 5.44 7.10
CA SER A 105 13.21 5.09 5.77
C SER A 105 12.21 3.95 5.86
N ILE A 106 11.14 4.00 5.06
CA ILE A 106 10.06 3.01 5.09
C ILE A 106 9.77 2.50 3.68
N LEU A 107 9.96 1.20 3.46
CA LEU A 107 9.48 0.51 2.26
C LEU A 107 7.99 0.24 2.45
N VAL A 108 7.18 0.61 1.46
CA VAL A 108 5.75 0.34 1.42
C VAL A 108 5.46 -0.51 0.20
N HIS A 109 4.84 -1.68 0.35
CA HIS A 109 4.47 -2.50 -0.80
C HIS A 109 3.17 -3.28 -0.56
N PRO A 110 2.43 -3.64 -1.63
CA PRO A 110 1.26 -4.50 -1.49
C PRO A 110 1.68 -5.93 -1.14
N LEU A 111 0.75 -6.71 -0.59
CA LEU A 111 0.92 -8.12 -0.31
C LEU A 111 0.07 -8.94 -1.29
N THR A 112 0.71 -9.41 -2.37
CA THR A 112 0.08 -10.25 -3.39
C THR A 112 0.86 -11.56 -3.60
N SER A 113 0.38 -12.42 -4.50
CA SER A 113 1.12 -13.61 -4.91
C SER A 113 2.43 -13.30 -5.67
N GLN A 114 2.62 -12.07 -6.15
CA GLN A 114 3.79 -11.63 -6.93
C GLN A 114 4.82 -10.92 -6.04
N GLN A 115 5.29 -11.57 -4.98
CA GLN A 115 6.12 -10.95 -3.93
C GLN A 115 7.34 -10.19 -4.46
N ARG A 116 8.11 -10.77 -5.40
CA ARG A 116 9.25 -10.05 -6.01
C ARG A 116 8.80 -8.76 -6.68
N ARG A 117 7.71 -8.79 -7.46
CA ARG A 117 7.18 -7.62 -8.17
C ARG A 117 6.67 -6.56 -7.20
N ASP A 118 6.06 -7.00 -6.10
CA ASP A 118 5.58 -6.14 -5.02
C ASP A 118 6.73 -5.35 -4.39
N HIS A 119 7.86 -6.02 -4.13
CA HIS A 119 9.07 -5.41 -3.58
C HIS A 119 9.90 -4.62 -4.60
N GLU A 120 9.77 -4.89 -5.89
CA GLU A 120 10.62 -4.30 -6.94
C GLU A 120 9.98 -3.09 -7.60
N SER A 121 8.76 -3.24 -8.12
CA SER A 121 8.15 -2.28 -9.05
C SER A 121 6.81 -1.71 -8.59
N ARG A 122 6.14 -2.36 -7.63
CA ARG A 122 4.89 -1.85 -7.02
C ARG A 122 5.13 -1.21 -5.65
N ASN A 123 6.38 -1.11 -5.23
CA ASN A 123 6.72 -0.48 -3.97
C ASN A 123 6.61 1.04 -4.05
N ALA A 124 6.63 1.65 -2.88
CA ALA A 124 6.91 3.05 -2.66
C ALA A 124 7.88 3.19 -1.48
N TRP A 125 8.47 4.37 -1.33
CA TRP A 125 9.35 4.69 -0.21
C TRP A 125 8.96 6.00 0.45
N LEU A 126 8.93 5.98 1.79
CA LEU A 126 8.98 7.20 2.60
C LEU A 126 10.42 7.40 3.06
N GLY A 127 11.07 8.47 2.59
CA GLY A 127 12.49 8.71 2.86
C GLY A 127 13.41 8.13 1.80
N THR A 128 14.66 7.84 2.18
CA THR A 128 15.68 7.37 1.24
C THR A 128 15.48 5.87 0.94
N PRO A 129 15.32 5.46 -0.33
CA PRO A 129 15.21 4.05 -0.67
C PRO A 129 16.45 3.24 -0.27
N TRP A 130 16.25 2.02 0.22
CA TRP A 130 17.32 1.06 0.47
C TRP A 130 17.41 0.03 -0.67
N PRO A 131 18.62 -0.53 -0.93
CA PRO A 131 18.75 -1.63 -1.87
C PRO A 131 18.08 -2.89 -1.32
N ILE A 132 17.07 -3.41 -2.02
CA ILE A 132 16.36 -4.64 -1.62
C ILE A 132 17.01 -5.86 -2.28
N TYR A 133 17.23 -6.91 -1.50
CA TYR A 133 17.75 -8.19 -2.02
C TYR A 133 16.62 -9.00 -2.66
N LEU A 134 16.36 -8.72 -3.94
CA LEU A 134 15.22 -9.29 -4.69
C LEU A 134 15.37 -10.76 -5.06
N ASP A 135 16.59 -11.30 -5.07
CA ASP A 135 16.84 -12.69 -5.49
C ASP A 135 16.41 -13.72 -4.45
N GLY A 136 16.20 -13.29 -3.20
CA GLY A 136 15.59 -14.11 -2.16
C GLY A 136 14.07 -14.23 -2.25
N LEU A 137 13.41 -13.50 -3.16
CA LEU A 137 11.94 -13.45 -3.25
C LEU A 137 11.39 -14.36 -4.35
N PRO A 138 10.31 -15.12 -4.08
CA PRO A 138 9.62 -15.85 -5.14
C PRO A 138 9.00 -14.86 -6.14
N ARG A 139 9.06 -15.21 -7.43
CA ARG A 139 8.43 -14.42 -8.50
C ARG A 139 6.91 -14.50 -8.43
N GLU A 140 6.40 -15.69 -8.13
CA GLU A 140 4.99 -15.99 -7.99
C GLU A 140 4.83 -17.06 -6.91
N SER A 141 3.77 -16.94 -6.12
CA SER A 141 3.35 -17.91 -5.11
C SER A 141 1.97 -18.45 -5.49
N SER A 142 1.70 -19.72 -5.18
CA SER A 142 0.38 -20.32 -5.43
C SER A 142 -0.74 -19.71 -4.59
N GLU A 143 -0.38 -19.10 -3.46
CA GLU A 143 -1.30 -18.50 -2.51
C GLU A 143 -0.85 -17.07 -2.18
N VAL A 144 -1.82 -16.21 -1.87
CA VAL A 144 -1.54 -14.90 -1.29
C VAL A 144 -1.19 -15.11 0.18
N PRO A 145 -0.09 -14.53 0.70
CA PRO A 145 0.24 -14.67 2.11
C PRO A 145 -0.88 -14.07 2.97
N LEU A 146 -1.57 -14.92 3.73
CA LEU A 146 -2.68 -14.49 4.60
C LEU A 146 -2.14 -14.21 6.00
N GLN A 147 -2.24 -12.96 6.45
CA GLN A 147 -1.84 -12.56 7.80
C GLN A 147 -3.07 -12.07 8.59
N TYR A 148 -3.22 -12.55 9.83
CA TYR A 148 -4.27 -12.15 10.77
C TYR A 148 -5.73 -12.34 10.28
N PRO A 149 -6.12 -13.53 9.76
CA PRO A 149 -7.48 -13.78 9.28
C PRO A 149 -8.58 -13.57 10.33
N GLU A 150 -8.24 -13.68 11.61
CA GLU A 150 -9.14 -13.39 12.73
C GLU A 150 -9.68 -11.96 12.74
N LEU A 151 -9.00 -11.01 12.07
CA LEU A 151 -9.45 -9.63 11.96
C LEU A 151 -10.54 -9.44 10.90
N ARG A 152 -10.71 -10.38 9.96
CA ARG A 152 -11.66 -10.29 8.82
C ARG A 152 -11.50 -9.03 7.98
N LEU A 153 -10.26 -8.61 7.77
CA LEU A 153 -9.88 -7.43 6.97
C LEU A 153 -8.98 -7.87 5.81
N GLY A 154 -8.72 -6.95 4.89
CA GLY A 154 -7.85 -7.23 3.76
C GLY A 154 -8.37 -8.38 2.90
N TRP A 155 -7.56 -9.41 2.67
CA TRP A 155 -8.00 -10.58 1.89
C TRP A 155 -9.06 -11.43 2.61
N SER A 156 -9.26 -11.21 3.92
CA SER A 156 -10.31 -11.87 4.72
C SER A 156 -11.61 -11.07 4.85
N SER A 157 -11.75 -9.94 4.15
CA SER A 157 -12.98 -9.12 4.17
C SER A 157 -14.17 -9.86 3.55
N VAL A 158 -15.39 -9.56 4.02
CA VAL A 158 -16.63 -10.07 3.41
C VAL A 158 -17.24 -9.05 2.44
N ALA A 159 -17.95 -9.55 1.42
CA ALA A 159 -18.50 -8.70 0.36
C ALA A 159 -19.51 -7.64 0.85
N GLU A 160 -20.15 -7.87 2.00
CA GLU A 160 -21.14 -6.97 2.60
C GLU A 160 -20.52 -5.66 3.09
N ASP A 161 -19.23 -5.66 3.41
CA ASP A 161 -18.49 -4.47 3.87
C ASP A 161 -18.02 -3.59 2.69
N GLU A 162 -18.16 -4.06 1.45
CA GLU A 162 -17.72 -3.35 0.26
C GLU A 162 -18.73 -2.32 -0.23
N ILE A 163 -18.22 -1.15 -0.65
CA ILE A 163 -19.03 -0.19 -1.38
C ILE A 163 -19.40 -0.77 -2.74
N SER A 164 -20.70 -0.88 -3.01
CA SER A 164 -21.22 -1.42 -4.26
C SER A 164 -20.75 -0.63 -5.48
N LEU A 165 -20.69 -1.31 -6.63
CA LEU A 165 -20.35 -0.74 -7.92
C LEU A 165 -21.28 0.43 -8.32
N ASP A 166 -22.56 0.35 -8.00
CA ASP A 166 -23.52 1.44 -8.25
C ASP A 166 -23.26 2.65 -7.37
N GLU A 167 -22.97 2.43 -6.08
CA GLU A 167 -22.64 3.51 -5.16
C GLU A 167 -21.34 4.21 -5.57
N ARG A 168 -20.33 3.46 -6.03
CA ARG A 168 -19.10 4.03 -6.59
C ARG A 168 -19.39 4.91 -7.81
N ARG A 169 -20.24 4.46 -8.74
CA ARG A 169 -20.65 5.27 -9.91
C ARG A 169 -21.38 6.54 -9.50
N ARG A 170 -22.30 6.46 -8.53
CA ARG A 170 -23.01 7.65 -8.00
C ARG A 170 -22.05 8.66 -7.39
N ARG A 171 -21.07 8.21 -6.60
CA ARG A 171 -20.03 9.08 -6.03
C ARG A 171 -19.18 9.74 -7.12
N GLY A 172 -18.75 8.98 -8.11
CA GLY A 172 -18.00 9.50 -9.27
C GLY A 172 -18.80 10.57 -10.03
N ALA A 173 -20.05 10.28 -10.40
CA ALA A 173 -20.91 11.24 -11.11
C ALA A 173 -21.13 12.53 -10.31
N ARG A 174 -21.22 12.44 -8.98
CA ARG A 174 -21.33 13.61 -8.11
C ARG A 174 -20.06 14.46 -8.12
N VAL A 175 -18.88 13.84 -8.12
CA VAL A 175 -17.60 14.57 -8.23
C VAL A 175 -17.52 15.31 -9.56
N GLU A 176 -17.81 14.64 -10.69
CA GLU A 176 -17.80 15.28 -12.01
C GLU A 176 -18.80 16.45 -12.10
N ALA A 177 -19.99 16.30 -11.53
CA ALA A 177 -20.97 17.39 -11.50
C ALA A 177 -20.49 18.61 -10.71
N LEU A 178 -19.76 18.40 -9.61
CA LEU A 178 -19.20 19.49 -8.80
C LEU A 178 -18.01 20.18 -9.48
N LEU A 179 -17.26 19.45 -10.33
CA LEU A 179 -16.09 19.95 -11.03
C LEU A 179 -16.39 20.50 -12.43
N ALA A 180 -17.61 20.34 -12.94
CA ALA A 180 -17.99 20.64 -14.32
C ALA A 180 -17.61 22.06 -14.80
N ASP A 181 -17.74 23.06 -13.91
CA ASP A 181 -17.46 24.46 -14.21
C ASP A 181 -16.12 24.95 -13.63
N ASN A 182 -15.30 24.05 -13.05
CA ASN A 182 -14.00 24.41 -12.48
C ASN A 182 -12.91 24.37 -13.57
N PRO A 183 -12.36 25.51 -14.01
CA PRO A 183 -11.37 25.56 -15.09
C PRO A 183 -10.00 24.94 -14.71
N GLU A 184 -9.74 24.72 -13.42
CA GLU A 184 -8.52 24.07 -12.93
C GLU A 184 -8.66 22.54 -12.85
N ALA A 185 -9.88 22.01 -12.93
CA ALA A 185 -10.14 20.57 -12.92
C ALA A 185 -10.19 20.04 -14.36
N ALA A 186 -9.32 19.08 -14.68
CA ALA A 186 -9.39 18.41 -15.98
C ALA A 186 -10.71 17.59 -16.08
N PRO A 187 -11.51 17.76 -17.14
CA PRO A 187 -12.74 17.00 -17.31
C PRO A 187 -12.44 15.53 -17.58
N ALA A 188 -13.29 14.63 -17.08
CA ALA A 188 -13.21 13.22 -17.45
C ALA A 188 -13.38 13.04 -18.97
N PRO A 189 -12.60 12.13 -19.61
CA PRO A 189 -12.81 11.78 -21.00
C PRO A 189 -14.23 11.25 -21.25
N PRO A 190 -14.80 11.42 -22.46
CA PRO A 190 -16.08 10.83 -22.81
C PRO A 190 -16.07 9.31 -22.56
N GLY A 191 -17.12 8.78 -21.95
CA GLY A 191 -17.27 7.34 -21.75
C GLY A 191 -17.26 6.59 -23.07
N ALA A 192 -16.69 5.37 -23.09
CA ALA A 192 -16.77 4.50 -24.25
C ALA A 192 -18.25 4.27 -24.60
N THR A 193 -18.66 4.68 -25.80
CA THR A 193 -20.01 4.40 -26.29
C THR A 193 -20.14 2.89 -26.43
N VAL A 194 -21.04 2.28 -25.66
CA VAL A 194 -21.42 0.88 -25.88
C VAL A 194 -22.10 0.84 -27.24
N GLN A 195 -21.42 0.29 -28.25
CA GLN A 195 -22.03 -0.07 -29.53
C GLN A 195 -22.82 -1.37 -29.37
#